data_AF-A0A1B8FL54-F1
#
_entry.id   AF-A0A1B8FL54-F1
#
_cell.length_a   1.000
_cell.length_b   1.000
_cell.length_c   1.000
_cell.angle_alpha   90.00
_cell.angle_beta   90.00
_cell.angle_gamma   90.00
#
_symmetry.space_group_name_H-M   'P 1'
#
loop_
_entity.id
_entity.type
_entity.pdbx_description
1 polymer ?
#
loop_
_entity_poly.entity_id
_entity_poly.type
_entity_poly.pdbx_seq_one_letter_code
_entity_poly.pdbx_strand_id
1 'polypeptide(L)'
;MPKESDRRGPNKHISILLSYDLLHKNKKLSTKLKDLEKANEERGEEIQELKEGAEQTLHLIRVLKEADEKRGDEMQALRDAVKMARESHAQDLARLFKEADEKRGAENQLLRSSLEAIQTRYNEMAERVKALERAKRDAQPVDDTNRARKRSRTTTSSVREPTHSSANKSPPVISNAIPITQADKGAPPQKPHPQPAESEMDTSATIMDTTPTALPPVRSTSSFHSSHICQDTLSLEDYTTRYAHHVASIRATGQSVDGARQIELEGIKLFVLGMRKLKEREKLVEDLEKEGLALIDRKMETVEFYCAWEDVQEALEGWKKRRVGEEGGKRKV
;
A
#
# COMPACT_ATOMS: atom_id res chain seq x y z
N MET A 1 94.57 -2.10 70.91
CA MET A 1 94.47 -2.46 69.48
C MET A 1 94.83 -3.93 69.34
N PRO A 2 93.87 -4.85 69.11
CA PRO A 2 94.18 -6.27 68.91
C PRO A 2 94.91 -6.45 67.57
N LYS A 3 95.96 -7.29 67.57
CA LYS A 3 96.78 -7.59 66.39
C LYS A 3 95.96 -8.36 65.35
N GLU A 4 96.05 -7.96 64.09
CA GLU A 4 95.38 -8.62 62.95
C GLU A 4 95.82 -10.08 62.73
N SER A 5 96.84 -10.56 63.46
CA SER A 5 97.39 -11.91 63.37
C SER A 5 96.53 -13.03 64.01
N ASP A 6 95.48 -12.71 64.78
CA ASP A 6 94.58 -13.71 65.41
C ASP A 6 93.37 -14.08 64.56
N ARG A 7 93.22 -13.52 63.35
CA ARG A 7 92.21 -14.01 62.40
C ARG A 7 92.67 -15.33 61.81
N ARG A 8 92.34 -16.44 62.49
CA ARG A 8 92.40 -17.79 61.93
C ARG A 8 91.73 -17.75 60.56
N GLY A 9 92.50 -17.93 59.50
CA GLY A 9 91.99 -17.91 58.12
C GLY A 9 90.83 -18.90 57.98
N PRO A 10 89.84 -18.60 57.11
CA PRO A 10 88.65 -19.42 57.00
C PRO A 10 89.02 -20.90 56.78
N ASN A 11 88.39 -21.77 57.56
CA ASN A 11 88.65 -23.21 57.53
C ASN A 11 88.45 -23.73 56.10
N LYS A 12 89.51 -24.27 55.47
CA LYS A 12 89.51 -24.72 54.07
C LYS A 12 88.33 -25.63 53.73
N HIS A 13 87.97 -26.55 54.62
CA HIS A 13 86.83 -27.45 54.40
C HIS A 13 85.48 -26.72 54.34
N ILE A 14 85.30 -25.70 55.17
CA ILE A 14 84.07 -24.87 55.18
C ILE A 14 84.00 -24.05 53.90
N SER A 15 85.11 -23.45 53.45
CA SER A 15 85.16 -22.71 52.18
C SER A 15 84.84 -23.58 50.97
N ILE A 16 85.35 -24.82 50.94
CA ILE A 16 85.06 -25.78 49.86
C ILE A 16 83.57 -26.14 49.84
N LEU A 17 82.99 -26.53 50.99
CA LEU A 17 81.56 -26.83 51.10
C LEU A 17 80.70 -25.65 50.67
N LEU A 18 81.01 -24.44 51.16
CA LEU A 18 80.26 -23.23 50.81
C LEU A 18 80.35 -22.91 49.31
N SER A 19 81.54 -23.04 48.71
CA SER A 19 81.73 -22.79 47.28
C SER A 19 80.95 -23.76 46.40
N TYR A 20 80.93 -25.05 46.76
CA TYR A 20 80.15 -26.07 46.06
C TYR A 20 78.64 -25.79 46.14
N ASP A 21 78.17 -25.43 47.33
CA ASP A 21 76.76 -25.09 47.58
C ASP A 21 76.32 -23.85 46.79
N LEU A 22 77.17 -22.82 46.78
CA LEU A 22 76.96 -21.59 46.01
C LEU A 22 76.95 -21.87 44.51
N LEU A 23 77.88 -22.70 44.00
CA LEU A 23 77.94 -23.08 42.59
C LEU A 23 76.64 -23.77 42.16
N HIS A 24 76.15 -24.72 42.96
CA HIS A 24 74.92 -25.45 42.67
C HIS A 24 73.68 -24.53 42.71
N LYS A 25 73.61 -23.65 43.71
CA LYS A 25 72.54 -22.64 43.81
C LYS A 25 72.57 -21.66 42.64
N ASN A 26 73.75 -21.18 42.25
CA ASN A 26 73.90 -20.28 41.08
C ASN A 26 73.46 -20.96 39.79
N LYS A 27 73.84 -22.23 39.59
CA LYS A 27 73.40 -23.00 38.41
C LYS A 27 71.88 -23.13 38.35
N LYS A 28 71.23 -23.45 39.49
CA LYS A 28 69.77 -23.55 39.58
C LYS A 28 69.06 -22.20 39.39
N LEU A 29 69.64 -21.11 39.89
CA LEU A 29 69.08 -19.77 39.66
C LEU A 29 69.25 -19.34 38.21
N SER A 30 70.39 -19.64 37.58
CA SER A 30 70.64 -19.33 36.18
C SER A 30 69.66 -20.05 35.25
N THR A 31 69.32 -21.31 35.50
CA THR A 31 68.30 -22.01 34.70
C THR A 31 66.92 -21.38 34.87
N LYS A 32 66.51 -21.09 36.12
CA LYS A 32 65.23 -20.42 36.39
C LYS A 32 65.13 -19.03 35.74
N LEU A 33 66.24 -18.30 35.70
CA LEU A 33 66.29 -16.97 35.09
C LEU A 33 66.09 -17.07 33.57
N LYS A 34 66.69 -18.06 32.91
CA LYS A 34 66.45 -18.34 31.49
C LYS A 34 65.01 -18.77 31.21
N ASP A 35 64.43 -19.62 32.06
CA ASP A 35 63.03 -20.04 31.92
C ASP A 35 62.09 -18.83 32.05
N LEU A 36 62.39 -17.91 32.97
CA LEU A 36 61.63 -16.66 33.15
C LEU A 36 61.80 -15.69 31.99
N GLU A 37 63.01 -15.56 31.42
CA GLU A 37 63.26 -14.75 30.22
C GLU A 37 62.39 -15.25 29.05
N LYS A 38 62.39 -16.56 28.79
CA LYS A 38 61.56 -17.16 27.74
C LYS A 38 60.07 -16.92 27.97
N ALA A 39 59.59 -17.13 29.19
CA ALA A 39 58.18 -16.88 29.52
C ALA A 39 57.79 -15.40 29.39
N ASN A 40 58.74 -14.48 29.60
CA ASN A 40 58.52 -13.05 29.43
C ASN A 40 58.51 -12.64 27.96
N GLU A 41 59.34 -13.27 27.11
CA GLU A 41 59.29 -13.11 25.65
C GLU A 41 57.94 -13.58 25.09
N GLU A 42 57.50 -14.79 25.45
CA GLU A 42 56.20 -15.34 25.02
C GLU A 42 55.04 -14.44 25.43
N ARG A 43 55.03 -13.95 26.68
CA ARG A 43 54.04 -12.96 27.14
C ARG A 43 54.11 -11.64 26.39
N GLY A 44 55.29 -11.20 25.97
CA GLY A 44 55.47 -10.00 25.16
C GLY A 44 54.78 -10.11 23.80
N GLU A 45 54.91 -11.28 23.15
CA GLU A 45 54.24 -11.59 21.89
C GLU A 45 52.72 -11.64 22.05
N GLU A 46 52.21 -12.33 23.07
CA GLU A 46 50.75 -12.37 23.37
C GLU A 46 50.17 -10.97 23.62
N ILE A 47 50.87 -10.13 24.38
CA ILE A 47 50.43 -8.75 24.65
C ILE A 47 50.39 -7.93 23.36
N GLN A 48 51.36 -8.12 22.46
CA GLN A 48 51.41 -7.42 21.19
C GLN A 48 50.26 -7.86 20.27
N GLU A 49 49.99 -9.16 20.17
CA GLU A 49 48.86 -9.70 19.41
C GLU A 49 47.51 -9.19 19.93
N LEU A 50 47.33 -9.19 21.27
CA LEU A 50 46.13 -8.63 21.89
C LEU A 50 45.95 -7.15 21.61
N LYS A 51 47.04 -6.39 21.58
CA LYS A 51 47.02 -4.96 21.26
C LYS A 51 46.59 -4.73 19.81
N GLU A 52 47.15 -5.48 18.86
CA GLU A 52 46.77 -5.39 17.45
C GLU A 52 45.31 -5.79 17.22
N GLY A 53 44.84 -6.86 17.88
CA GLY A 53 43.43 -7.26 17.84
C GLY A 53 42.48 -6.21 18.42
N ALA A 54 42.88 -5.53 19.50
CA ALA A 54 42.12 -4.44 20.09
C ALA A 54 42.04 -3.22 19.14
N GLU A 55 43.14 -2.86 18.49
CA GLU A 55 43.17 -1.76 17.50
C GLU A 55 42.28 -2.06 16.29
N GLN A 56 42.30 -3.29 15.77
CA GLN A 56 41.40 -3.73 14.69
C GLN A 56 39.93 -3.66 15.10
N THR A 57 39.61 -4.11 16.33
CA THR A 57 38.24 -4.07 16.87
C THR A 57 37.75 -2.62 17.00
N LEU A 58 38.60 -1.71 17.48
CA LEU A 58 38.26 -0.28 17.57
C LEU A 58 38.04 0.36 16.20
N HIS A 59 38.84 -0.03 15.20
CA HIS A 59 38.64 0.43 13.84
C HIS A 59 37.28 -0.04 13.29
N LEU A 60 36.93 -1.31 13.48
CA LEU A 60 35.65 -1.86 13.05
C LEU A 60 34.46 -1.14 13.73
N ILE A 61 34.55 -0.88 15.04
CA ILE A 61 33.52 -0.13 15.77
C ILE A 61 33.33 1.27 15.18
N ARG A 62 34.42 1.95 14.78
CA ARG A 62 34.33 3.28 14.17
C ARG A 62 33.62 3.23 12.81
N VAL A 63 33.99 2.28 11.96
CA VAL A 63 33.38 2.09 10.64
C VAL A 63 31.88 1.76 10.78
N LEU A 64 31.53 0.90 11.74
CA LEU A 64 30.12 0.55 12.00
C LEU A 64 29.31 1.76 12.48
N LYS A 65 29.87 2.63 13.32
CA LYS A 65 29.20 3.86 13.75
C LYS A 65 28.94 4.81 12.59
N GLU A 66 29.95 5.04 11.74
CA GLU A 66 29.80 5.90 10.56
C GLU A 66 28.75 5.34 9.58
N ALA A 67 28.74 4.02 9.38
CA ALA A 67 27.74 3.36 8.55
C ALA A 67 26.31 3.48 9.15
N ASP A 68 26.17 3.38 10.46
CA ASP A 68 24.88 3.50 11.13
C ASP A 68 24.33 4.94 11.09
N GLU A 69 25.21 5.94 11.29
CA GLU A 69 24.87 7.36 11.12
C GLU A 69 24.39 7.63 9.69
N LYS A 70 25.14 7.18 8.69
CA LYS A 70 24.76 7.33 7.27
C LYS A 70 23.42 6.66 6.96
N ARG A 71 23.19 5.45 7.48
CA ARG A 71 21.91 4.74 7.33
C ARG A 71 20.76 5.50 8.00
N GLY A 72 21.04 6.14 9.15
CA GLY A 72 20.09 7.02 9.83
C GLY A 72 19.63 8.18 8.95
N ASP A 73 20.57 8.87 8.31
CA ASP A 73 20.30 9.98 7.39
C ASP A 73 19.50 9.52 6.15
N GLU A 74 19.87 8.39 5.56
CA GLU A 74 19.15 7.81 4.41
C GLU A 74 17.70 7.43 4.78
N MET A 75 17.49 6.82 5.95
CA MET A 75 16.14 6.51 6.44
C MET A 75 15.31 7.77 6.69
N GLN A 76 15.93 8.85 7.18
CA GLN A 76 15.23 10.10 7.39
C GLN A 76 14.82 10.74 6.07
N ALA A 77 15.73 10.78 5.08
CA ALA A 77 15.42 11.26 3.74
C ALA A 77 14.28 10.47 3.08
N LEU A 78 14.27 9.14 3.23
CA LEU A 78 13.18 8.29 2.74
C LEU A 78 11.84 8.60 3.43
N ARG A 79 11.84 8.80 4.76
CA ARG A 79 10.63 9.19 5.49
C ARG A 79 10.06 10.51 4.99
N ASP A 80 10.92 11.51 4.78
CA ASP A 80 10.50 12.82 4.30
C ASP A 80 9.98 12.74 2.85
N ALA A 81 10.63 11.96 1.98
CA ALA A 81 10.17 11.71 0.62
C ALA A 81 8.80 11.03 0.58
N VAL A 82 8.58 10.00 1.40
CA VAL A 82 7.28 9.31 1.50
C VAL A 82 6.20 10.26 2.01
N LYS A 83 6.50 11.09 2.99
CA LYS A 83 5.56 12.10 3.51
C LYS A 83 5.15 13.09 2.42
N MET A 84 6.12 13.65 1.69
CA MET A 84 5.87 14.57 0.58
C MET A 84 5.04 13.92 -0.53
N ALA A 85 5.37 12.68 -0.92
CA ALA A 85 4.62 11.95 -1.93
C ALA A 85 3.17 11.68 -1.50
N ARG A 86 2.96 11.31 -0.24
CA ARG A 86 1.63 11.10 0.34
C ARG A 86 0.81 12.39 0.33
N GLU A 87 1.40 13.52 0.73
CA GLU A 87 0.75 14.82 0.76
C GLU A 87 0.39 15.29 -0.65
N SER A 88 1.32 15.17 -1.61
CA SER A 88 1.06 15.47 -3.02
C SER A 88 -0.08 14.62 -3.58
N HIS A 89 -0.03 13.30 -3.38
CA HIS A 89 -1.07 12.40 -3.87
C HIS A 89 -2.44 12.69 -3.24
N ALA A 90 -2.48 13.04 -1.96
CA ALA A 90 -3.71 13.45 -1.30
C ALA A 90 -4.30 14.74 -1.89
N GLN A 91 -3.44 15.71 -2.23
CA GLN A 91 -3.86 16.95 -2.90
C GLN A 91 -4.39 16.68 -4.32
N ASP A 92 -3.74 15.79 -5.08
CA ASP A 92 -4.18 15.42 -6.43
C ASP A 92 -5.54 14.71 -6.39
N LEU A 93 -5.74 13.78 -5.46
CA LEU A 93 -7.03 13.13 -5.26
C LEU A 93 -8.13 14.13 -4.87
N ALA A 94 -7.83 15.07 -3.96
CA ALA A 94 -8.78 16.10 -3.56
C ALA A 94 -9.18 16.98 -4.75
N ARG A 95 -8.22 17.32 -5.62
CA ARG A 95 -8.49 18.08 -6.85
C ARG A 95 -9.38 17.30 -7.81
N LEU A 96 -9.08 16.02 -8.05
CA LEU A 96 -9.86 15.15 -8.93
C LEU A 96 -11.30 14.98 -8.45
N PHE A 97 -11.52 14.76 -7.15
CA PHE A 97 -12.87 14.65 -6.60
C PHE A 97 -13.64 15.96 -6.73
N LYS A 98 -13.00 17.10 -6.47
CA LYS A 98 -13.63 18.41 -6.65
C LYS A 98 -14.05 18.64 -8.10
N GLU A 99 -13.17 18.36 -9.06
CA GLU A 99 -13.49 18.50 -10.50
C GLU A 99 -14.63 17.57 -10.92
N ALA A 100 -14.65 16.33 -10.43
CA ALA A 100 -15.71 15.37 -10.71
C ALA A 100 -17.07 15.82 -10.13
N ASP A 101 -17.07 16.36 -8.92
CA ASP A 101 -18.27 16.89 -8.27
C ASP A 101 -18.80 18.14 -9.02
N GLU A 102 -17.92 19.02 -9.47
CA GLU A 102 -18.28 20.19 -10.29
C GLU A 102 -18.91 19.78 -11.63
N LYS A 103 -18.32 18.80 -12.34
CA LYS A 103 -18.88 18.24 -13.59
C LYS A 103 -20.25 17.63 -13.37
N ARG A 104 -20.38 16.77 -12.34
CA ARG A 104 -21.67 16.16 -11.97
C ARG A 104 -22.71 17.23 -11.60
N GLY A 105 -22.29 18.30 -10.93
CA GLY A 105 -23.14 19.45 -10.61
C GLY A 105 -23.68 20.14 -11.87
N ALA A 106 -22.81 20.41 -12.84
CA ALA A 106 -23.18 21.03 -14.11
C ALA A 106 -24.15 20.15 -14.93
N GLU A 107 -23.88 18.84 -15.02
CA GLU A 107 -24.77 17.88 -15.70
C GLU A 107 -26.15 17.81 -15.04
N ASN A 108 -26.21 17.74 -13.71
CA ASN A 108 -27.47 17.75 -12.98
C ASN A 108 -28.26 19.04 -13.21
N GLN A 109 -27.59 20.19 -13.28
CA GLN A 109 -28.25 21.45 -13.57
C GLN A 109 -28.85 21.46 -14.98
N LEU A 110 -28.12 20.97 -15.98
CA LEU A 110 -28.61 20.83 -17.34
C LEU A 110 -29.83 19.91 -17.42
N LEU A 111 -29.80 18.77 -16.73
CA LEU A 111 -30.92 17.83 -16.67
C LEU A 111 -32.16 18.46 -16.03
N ARG A 112 -31.99 19.22 -14.94
CA ARG A 112 -33.10 19.97 -14.31
C ARG A 112 -33.71 20.97 -15.28
N SER A 113 -32.89 21.80 -15.92
CA SER A 113 -33.38 22.79 -16.90
C SER A 113 -34.07 22.12 -18.09
N SER A 114 -33.57 20.97 -18.55
CA SER A 114 -34.22 20.19 -19.61
C SER A 114 -35.59 19.66 -19.17
N LEU A 115 -35.68 19.12 -17.95
CA LEU A 115 -36.93 18.60 -17.40
C LEU A 115 -37.98 19.69 -17.19
N GLU A 116 -37.56 20.86 -16.68
CA GLU A 116 -38.41 22.04 -16.56
C GLU A 116 -38.98 22.46 -17.93
N ALA A 117 -38.13 22.51 -18.97
CA ALA A 117 -38.57 22.84 -20.32
C ALA A 117 -39.58 21.82 -20.88
N ILE A 118 -39.38 20.52 -20.64
CA ILE A 118 -40.33 19.46 -21.01
C ILE A 118 -41.65 19.65 -20.27
N GLN A 119 -41.61 19.94 -18.97
CA GLN A 119 -42.80 20.17 -18.16
C GLN A 119 -43.59 21.39 -18.64
N THR A 120 -42.91 22.49 -19.00
CA THR A 120 -43.57 23.65 -19.60
C THR A 120 -44.27 23.29 -20.91
N ARG A 121 -43.60 22.55 -21.80
CA ARG A 121 -44.21 22.10 -23.07
C ARG A 121 -45.39 21.16 -22.84
N TYR A 122 -45.29 20.26 -21.87
CA TYR A 122 -46.39 19.37 -21.50
C TYR A 122 -47.61 20.17 -21.03
N ASN A 123 -47.41 21.13 -20.13
CA ASN A 123 -48.49 22.00 -19.65
C ASN A 123 -49.11 22.81 -20.79
N GLU A 124 -48.31 23.34 -21.70
CA GLU A 124 -48.80 24.06 -22.88
C GLU A 124 -49.67 23.16 -23.78
N MET A 125 -49.21 21.93 -24.07
CA MET A 125 -49.98 20.97 -24.85
C MET A 125 -51.28 20.58 -24.14
N ALA A 126 -51.24 20.37 -22.82
CA ALA A 126 -52.44 20.07 -22.03
C ALA A 126 -53.48 21.19 -22.13
N GLU A 127 -53.06 22.46 -22.07
CA GLU A 127 -53.96 23.60 -22.26
C GLU A 127 -54.50 23.69 -23.70
N ARG A 128 -53.67 23.41 -24.71
CA ARG A 128 -54.14 23.31 -26.12
C ARG A 128 -55.20 22.22 -26.30
N VAL A 129 -55.00 21.05 -25.70
CA VAL A 129 -55.99 19.95 -25.73
C VAL A 129 -57.28 20.38 -25.03
N LYS A 130 -57.21 20.98 -23.84
CA LYS A 130 -58.40 21.51 -23.15
C LYS A 130 -59.13 22.55 -24.01
N ALA A 131 -58.41 23.45 -24.68
CA ALA A 131 -59.00 24.44 -25.56
C ALA A 131 -59.71 23.79 -26.77
N LEU A 132 -59.10 22.79 -27.39
CA LEU A 132 -59.70 22.01 -28.48
C LEU A 132 -60.94 21.25 -28.01
N GLU A 133 -60.92 20.65 -26.83
CA GLU A 133 -62.09 19.98 -26.26
C GLU A 133 -63.24 20.95 -25.99
N ARG A 134 -62.97 22.16 -25.49
CA ARG A 134 -63.98 23.21 -25.32
C ARG A 134 -64.57 23.61 -26.68
N ALA A 135 -63.72 23.93 -27.65
CA ALA A 135 -64.15 24.28 -29.00
C ALA A 135 -64.98 23.16 -29.66
N LYS A 136 -64.64 21.89 -29.43
CA LYS A 136 -65.42 20.74 -29.91
C LYS A 136 -66.81 20.69 -29.26
N ARG A 137 -66.93 20.92 -27.96
CA ARG A 137 -68.24 20.98 -27.27
C ARG A 137 -69.08 22.14 -27.81
N ASP A 138 -68.46 23.30 -28.03
CA ASP A 138 -69.16 24.50 -28.55
C ASP A 138 -69.61 24.33 -30.01
N ALA A 139 -68.86 23.55 -30.80
CA ALA A 139 -69.15 23.27 -32.21
C ALA A 139 -70.08 22.06 -32.42
N GLN A 140 -70.48 21.33 -31.37
CA GLN A 140 -71.39 20.20 -31.50
C GLN A 140 -72.81 20.73 -31.74
N PRO A 141 -73.40 20.51 -32.93
CA PRO A 141 -74.75 20.97 -33.19
C PRO A 141 -75.71 20.27 -32.24
N VAL A 142 -76.53 21.05 -31.54
CA VAL A 142 -77.71 20.54 -30.86
C VAL A 142 -78.62 20.01 -31.97
N ASP A 143 -78.71 18.69 -32.09
CA ASP A 143 -79.65 18.04 -32.99
C ASP A 143 -81.08 18.47 -32.62
N ASP A 144 -81.63 19.28 -33.51
CA ASP A 144 -83.00 19.46 -33.92
C ASP A 144 -84.11 19.54 -32.86
N THR A 145 -84.69 20.74 -32.77
CA THR A 145 -86.12 20.85 -33.14
C THR A 145 -86.39 22.13 -33.93
N ASN A 146 -86.73 21.93 -35.20
CA ASN A 146 -87.69 22.72 -35.99
C ASN A 146 -87.44 24.22 -36.18
N ARG A 147 -86.96 24.63 -37.39
CA ARG A 147 -87.77 25.48 -38.28
C ARG A 147 -87.21 25.67 -39.68
N ALA A 148 -88.13 25.67 -40.64
CA ALA A 148 -87.93 25.78 -42.07
C ALA A 148 -87.39 27.14 -42.58
N ARG A 149 -86.44 27.04 -43.52
CA ARG A 149 -86.36 27.73 -44.83
C ARG A 149 -86.83 29.20 -44.91
N LYS A 150 -85.89 30.12 -45.19
CA LYS A 150 -86.06 31.16 -46.22
C LYS A 150 -84.71 31.66 -46.75
N ARG A 151 -84.58 31.59 -48.08
CA ARG A 151 -83.50 32.19 -48.88
C ARG A 151 -83.57 33.71 -48.80
N SER A 152 -82.42 34.37 -48.68
CA SER A 152 -82.19 35.69 -49.26
C SER A 152 -80.83 35.70 -49.96
N ARG A 153 -80.89 35.93 -51.26
CA ARG A 153 -79.79 35.99 -52.23
C ARG A 153 -79.39 37.46 -52.34
N THR A 154 -78.14 37.80 -52.02
CA THR A 154 -77.51 39.03 -52.52
C THR A 154 -76.06 38.74 -52.87
N THR A 155 -75.80 38.74 -54.17
CA THR A 155 -74.49 38.71 -54.81
C THR A 155 -73.96 40.14 -54.92
N THR A 156 -72.74 40.39 -54.47
CA THR A 156 -71.86 41.42 -55.04
C THR A 156 -70.50 40.79 -55.33
N SER A 157 -70.23 40.71 -56.63
CA SER A 157 -68.98 40.28 -57.24
C SER A 157 -67.94 41.39 -57.09
N SER A 158 -66.75 41.05 -56.62
CA SER A 158 -65.51 41.77 -56.91
C SER A 158 -64.44 40.72 -57.14
N VAL A 159 -64.39 40.24 -58.37
CA VAL A 159 -63.27 39.48 -58.92
C VAL A 159 -62.27 40.51 -59.44
N ARG A 160 -61.07 40.54 -58.87
CA ARG A 160 -59.91 41.17 -59.49
C ARG A 160 -59.02 40.04 -59.97
N GLU A 161 -58.87 39.93 -61.29
CA GLU A 161 -58.14 38.87 -61.96
C GLU A 161 -56.64 38.85 -61.61
N PRO A 162 -56.02 37.65 -61.65
CA PRO A 162 -54.59 37.43 -61.49
C PRO A 162 -53.86 37.47 -62.84
N THR A 163 -52.72 38.15 -62.90
CA THR A 163 -51.80 38.06 -64.05
C THR A 163 -50.70 37.06 -63.75
N HIS A 164 -50.69 35.92 -64.45
CA HIS A 164 -49.52 35.06 -64.56
C HIS A 164 -48.80 35.34 -65.88
N SER A 165 -47.46 35.43 -65.85
CA SER A 165 -46.62 35.18 -67.03
C SER A 165 -45.30 34.49 -66.65
N SER A 166 -45.20 33.25 -67.13
CA SER A 166 -44.04 32.50 -67.67
C SER A 166 -42.68 32.41 -66.94
N ALA A 167 -42.47 31.23 -66.35
CA ALA A 167 -41.36 30.28 -66.56
C ALA A 167 -39.91 30.78 -66.76
N ASN A 168 -39.01 30.33 -65.87
CA ASN A 168 -37.78 29.66 -66.31
C ASN A 168 -37.26 28.64 -65.29
N LYS A 169 -36.62 27.62 -65.86
CA LYS A 169 -36.24 26.32 -65.29
C LYS A 169 -34.97 26.38 -64.41
N SER A 170 -35.02 25.60 -63.33
CA SER A 170 -33.95 24.73 -62.77
C SER A 170 -32.72 25.32 -62.04
N PRO A 171 -32.14 24.54 -61.08
CA PRO A 171 -31.31 25.02 -59.96
C PRO A 171 -29.80 24.79 -60.17
N PRO A 172 -28.94 25.25 -59.23
CA PRO A 172 -28.02 24.29 -58.57
C PRO A 172 -27.70 24.64 -57.09
N VAL A 173 -27.58 23.63 -56.21
CA VAL A 173 -26.34 22.96 -55.73
C VAL A 173 -25.53 23.76 -54.67
N ILE A 174 -25.52 23.18 -53.46
CA ILE A 174 -24.43 23.03 -52.47
C ILE A 174 -23.11 23.77 -52.78
N SER A 175 -22.63 24.59 -51.83
CA SER A 175 -21.21 24.55 -51.43
C SER A 175 -20.96 25.31 -50.11
N ASN A 176 -20.31 24.62 -49.17
CA ASN A 176 -19.62 25.21 -48.04
C ASN A 176 -18.54 26.19 -48.51
N ALA A 177 -18.33 27.30 -47.79
CA ALA A 177 -17.01 27.88 -47.53
C ALA A 177 -17.12 29.05 -46.54
N ILE A 178 -16.40 28.91 -45.42
CA ILE A 178 -16.03 29.99 -44.49
C ILE A 178 -15.04 30.93 -45.20
N PRO A 179 -14.94 32.21 -44.79
CA PRO A 179 -13.62 32.80 -44.63
C PRO A 179 -13.39 33.43 -43.26
N ILE A 180 -12.19 33.13 -42.76
CA ILE A 180 -11.50 33.62 -41.58
C ILE A 180 -11.03 35.07 -41.81
N THR A 181 -10.99 35.89 -40.75
CA THR A 181 -10.09 37.05 -40.65
C THR A 181 -9.25 36.96 -39.37
N GLN A 182 -7.92 36.99 -39.56
CA GLN A 182 -6.84 36.98 -38.57
C GLN A 182 -6.50 38.38 -38.01
N ALA A 183 -5.92 38.42 -36.80
CA ALA A 183 -4.68 39.14 -36.41
C ALA A 183 -4.43 38.86 -34.90
N ASP A 184 -3.58 37.91 -34.50
CA ASP A 184 -2.11 37.94 -34.31
C ASP A 184 -1.59 38.83 -33.15
N LYS A 185 -1.04 38.19 -32.09
CA LYS A 185 0.32 38.42 -31.57
C LYS A 185 0.67 37.54 -30.34
N GLY A 186 1.70 36.70 -30.50
CA GLY A 186 2.75 36.49 -29.48
C GLY A 186 2.70 35.24 -28.58
N ALA A 187 3.48 34.22 -28.95
CA ALA A 187 3.89 33.10 -28.08
C ALA A 187 5.36 33.24 -27.61
N PRO A 188 5.80 32.51 -26.57
CA PRO A 188 7.18 32.01 -26.46
C PRO A 188 7.26 30.47 -26.62
N PRO A 189 8.42 29.91 -27.01
CA PRO A 189 8.53 28.59 -27.67
C PRO A 189 8.73 27.41 -26.70
N GLN A 190 8.23 26.22 -27.07
CA GLN A 190 8.61 24.94 -26.46
C GLN A 190 9.71 24.22 -27.27
N LYS A 191 10.64 23.57 -26.56
CA LYS A 191 11.68 22.68 -27.12
C LYS A 191 11.17 21.21 -27.17
N PRO A 192 11.69 20.38 -28.09
CA PRO A 192 11.09 19.11 -28.49
C PRO A 192 11.45 17.92 -27.59
N HIS A 193 10.49 16.99 -27.49
CA HIS A 193 10.61 15.66 -26.89
C HIS A 193 11.00 14.63 -27.97
N PRO A 194 11.97 13.73 -27.75
CA PRO A 194 12.30 12.66 -28.70
C PRO A 194 11.44 11.40 -28.50
N GLN A 195 10.91 10.86 -29.60
CA GLN A 195 10.38 9.49 -29.72
C GLN A 195 11.52 8.47 -29.87
N PRO A 196 11.24 7.18 -29.61
CA PRO A 196 11.22 6.18 -30.70
C PRO A 196 9.99 5.23 -30.57
N ALA A 197 9.20 5.00 -31.63
CA ALA A 197 9.38 4.09 -32.78
C ALA A 197 8.69 2.71 -32.59
N GLU A 198 7.56 2.59 -33.27
CA GLU A 198 6.87 1.46 -33.97
C GLU A 198 7.23 -0.02 -33.70
N SER A 199 6.18 -0.85 -33.57
CA SER A 199 6.10 -2.18 -34.19
C SER A 199 4.63 -2.60 -34.39
N GLU A 200 4.30 -2.94 -35.63
CA GLU A 200 3.04 -3.47 -36.15
C GLU A 200 2.77 -4.92 -35.70
N MET A 201 1.50 -5.31 -35.49
CA MET A 201 0.88 -6.44 -36.21
C MET A 201 -0.62 -6.59 -35.88
N ASP A 202 -1.39 -6.74 -36.95
CA ASP A 202 -2.80 -7.12 -37.02
C ASP A 202 -3.17 -8.38 -36.22
N THR A 203 -4.33 -8.37 -35.56
CA THR A 203 -5.19 -9.56 -35.54
C THR A 203 -6.66 -9.15 -35.46
N SER A 204 -7.41 -9.54 -36.49
CA SER A 204 -8.82 -9.23 -36.69
C SER A 204 -9.72 -9.81 -35.59
N ALA A 205 -10.63 -8.98 -35.09
CA ALA A 205 -11.78 -9.40 -34.30
C ALA A 205 -12.85 -10.04 -35.21
N THR A 206 -13.35 -11.21 -34.83
CA THR A 206 -14.67 -11.69 -35.24
C THR A 206 -15.49 -11.96 -33.98
N ILE A 207 -16.62 -11.25 -33.90
CA ILE A 207 -17.62 -11.31 -32.84
C ILE A 207 -18.49 -12.55 -33.09
N MET A 208 -18.60 -13.45 -32.11
CA MET A 208 -19.81 -14.24 -31.93
C MET A 208 -20.25 -14.15 -30.48
N ASP A 209 -21.42 -13.57 -30.35
CA ASP A 209 -22.25 -13.35 -29.19
C ASP A 209 -22.61 -14.69 -28.51
N THR A 210 -22.40 -14.80 -27.21
CA THR A 210 -23.21 -15.64 -26.32
C THR A 210 -23.07 -15.08 -24.91
N THR A 211 -24.08 -14.33 -24.52
CA THR A 211 -24.31 -13.84 -23.16
C THR A 211 -24.39 -15.01 -22.17
N PRO A 212 -23.53 -15.09 -21.14
CA PRO A 212 -23.89 -15.72 -19.89
C PRO A 212 -24.34 -14.61 -18.93
N THR A 213 -25.56 -14.70 -18.42
CA THR A 213 -26.02 -13.90 -17.28
C THR A 213 -25.12 -14.19 -16.07
N ALA A 214 -24.03 -13.44 -15.96
CA ALA A 214 -23.22 -13.41 -14.75
C ALA A 214 -24.00 -12.59 -13.71
N LEU A 215 -24.41 -13.28 -12.64
CA LEU A 215 -24.81 -12.63 -11.40
C LEU A 215 -23.74 -11.58 -11.04
N PRO A 216 -24.14 -10.38 -10.57
CA PRO A 216 -23.18 -9.36 -10.19
C PRO A 216 -22.23 -9.96 -9.16
N PRO A 217 -20.90 -9.80 -9.30
CA PRO A 217 -20.00 -10.21 -8.24
C PRO A 217 -20.43 -9.41 -7.02
N VAL A 218 -20.79 -10.11 -5.95
CA VAL A 218 -20.96 -9.52 -4.63
C VAL A 218 -19.64 -8.81 -4.35
N ARG A 219 -19.66 -7.48 -4.50
CA ARG A 219 -18.55 -6.61 -4.15
C ARG A 219 -18.39 -6.67 -2.64
N SER A 220 -17.73 -7.70 -2.14
CA SER A 220 -17.01 -7.62 -0.89
C SER A 220 -15.64 -7.02 -1.19
N THR A 221 -15.63 -5.75 -1.61
CA THR A 221 -14.41 -4.95 -1.61
C THR A 221 -14.05 -4.70 -0.15
N SER A 222 -13.35 -5.66 0.47
CA SER A 222 -12.62 -5.36 1.69
C SER A 222 -11.51 -4.39 1.31
N SER A 223 -11.66 -3.15 1.75
CA SER A 223 -10.68 -2.08 1.56
C SER A 223 -9.35 -2.50 2.17
N PHE A 224 -8.38 -2.82 1.32
CA PHE A 224 -6.97 -2.90 1.70
C PHE A 224 -6.49 -1.48 1.95
N HIS A 225 -6.49 -1.05 3.20
CA HIS A 225 -5.82 0.19 3.60
C HIS A 225 -4.48 -0.17 4.22
N SER A 226 -3.39 0.21 3.54
CA SER A 226 -2.06 0.37 4.13
C SER A 226 -1.56 -0.86 4.89
N SER A 227 -1.27 -1.99 4.22
CA SER A 227 -0.51 -3.13 4.79
C SER A 227 -1.06 -3.73 6.10
N HIS A 228 -2.30 -3.43 6.48
CA HIS A 228 -2.92 -3.92 7.72
C HIS A 228 -4.21 -4.63 7.38
N ILE A 229 -4.22 -5.94 7.55
CA ILE A 229 -5.43 -6.75 7.47
C ILE A 229 -5.99 -6.81 8.89
N CYS A 230 -7.16 -6.23 9.12
CA CYS A 230 -7.90 -6.38 10.38
C CYS A 230 -9.02 -7.41 10.21
N GLN A 231 -9.34 -8.14 11.27
CA GLN A 231 -10.38 -9.16 11.25
C GLN A 231 -11.80 -8.57 11.08
N ASP A 232 -12.01 -7.30 11.43
CA ASP A 232 -13.23 -6.50 11.19
C ASP A 232 -14.55 -7.24 11.24
N THR A 233 -15.17 -7.61 10.11
CA THR A 233 -16.41 -8.39 10.02
C THR A 233 -16.17 -9.84 9.60
N LEU A 234 -14.94 -10.19 9.23
CA LEU A 234 -14.53 -11.52 8.78
C LEU A 234 -14.60 -12.55 9.92
N SER A 235 -14.92 -13.79 9.55
CA SER A 235 -14.70 -14.93 10.43
C SER A 235 -13.20 -15.10 10.69
N LEU A 236 -12.82 -15.76 11.79
CA LEU A 236 -11.41 -16.05 12.08
C LEU A 236 -10.76 -16.89 10.97
N GLU A 237 -11.54 -17.78 10.34
CA GLU A 237 -11.10 -18.63 9.25
C GLU A 237 -10.82 -17.83 7.97
N ASP A 238 -11.75 -16.95 7.58
CA ASP A 238 -11.56 -16.07 6.41
C ASP A 238 -10.40 -15.09 6.62
N TYR A 239 -10.25 -14.58 7.84
CA TYR A 239 -9.16 -13.69 8.23
C TYR A 239 -7.81 -14.39 8.14
N THR A 240 -7.70 -15.60 8.70
CA THR A 240 -6.48 -16.42 8.64
C THR A 240 -6.12 -16.77 7.19
N THR A 241 -7.10 -17.14 6.38
CA THR A 241 -6.89 -17.49 4.96
C THR A 241 -6.35 -16.28 4.17
N ARG A 242 -6.94 -15.10 4.37
CA ARG A 242 -6.45 -13.88 3.71
C ARG A 242 -5.05 -13.50 4.16
N TYR A 243 -4.73 -13.69 5.44
CA TYR A 243 -3.40 -13.41 5.95
C TYR A 243 -2.36 -14.41 5.42
N ALA A 244 -2.73 -15.69 5.26
CA ALA A 244 -1.88 -16.69 4.63
C ALA A 244 -1.50 -16.31 3.19
N HIS A 245 -2.45 -15.78 2.41
CA HIS A 245 -2.15 -15.25 1.07
C HIS A 245 -1.19 -14.06 1.10
N HIS A 246 -1.30 -13.20 2.12
CA HIS A 246 -0.38 -12.07 2.30
C HIS A 246 1.05 -12.55 2.62
N VAL A 247 1.20 -13.51 3.55
CA VAL A 247 2.50 -14.11 3.88
C VAL A 247 3.10 -14.83 2.67
N ALA A 248 2.29 -15.58 1.91
CA ALA A 248 2.74 -16.22 0.67
C ALA A 248 3.25 -15.20 -0.36
N SER A 249 2.57 -14.05 -0.48
CA SER A 249 3.03 -12.94 -1.33
C SER A 249 4.36 -12.36 -0.85
N ILE A 250 4.55 -12.17 0.45
CA ILE A 250 5.82 -11.70 1.04
C ILE A 250 6.96 -12.64 0.65
N ARG A 251 6.76 -13.95 0.83
CA ARG A 251 7.76 -14.98 0.49
C ARG A 251 8.08 -15.01 -1.01
N ALA A 252 7.08 -14.80 -1.87
CA ALA A 252 7.26 -14.77 -3.32
C ALA A 252 8.02 -13.53 -3.84
N THR A 253 8.08 -12.44 -3.06
CA THR A 253 8.70 -11.17 -3.50
C THR A 253 10.24 -11.18 -3.38
N GLY A 254 10.84 -12.30 -2.96
CA GLY A 254 12.27 -12.60 -3.22
C GLY A 254 13.29 -11.72 -2.49
N GLN A 255 12.99 -11.25 -1.28
CA GLN A 255 14.03 -10.66 -0.41
C GLN A 255 14.97 -11.75 0.12
N SER A 256 16.16 -11.35 0.60
CA SER A 256 17.11 -12.26 1.24
C SER A 256 16.42 -13.11 2.32
N VAL A 257 16.91 -14.33 2.56
CA VAL A 257 16.29 -15.28 3.50
C VAL A 257 16.06 -14.65 4.88
N ASP A 258 17.01 -13.84 5.34
CA ASP A 258 16.90 -13.12 6.63
C ASP A 258 15.90 -11.95 6.58
N GLY A 259 15.79 -11.25 5.45
CA GLY A 259 14.83 -10.16 5.27
C GLY A 259 13.39 -10.66 5.19
N ALA A 260 13.15 -11.75 4.46
CA ALA A 260 11.83 -12.37 4.36
C ALA A 260 11.32 -12.85 5.73
N ARG A 261 12.21 -13.44 6.55
CA ARG A 261 11.87 -13.90 7.90
C ARG A 261 11.49 -12.76 8.83
N GLN A 262 12.20 -11.64 8.78
CA GLN A 262 11.88 -10.48 9.61
C GLN A 262 10.53 -9.85 9.23
N ILE A 263 10.23 -9.76 7.92
CA ILE A 263 8.93 -9.25 7.46
C ILE A 263 7.79 -10.20 7.84
N GLU A 264 8.03 -11.50 7.80
CA GLU A 264 7.06 -12.48 8.25
C GLU A 264 6.76 -12.37 9.76
N LEU A 265 7.78 -12.18 10.59
CA LEU A 265 7.62 -11.92 12.03
C LEU A 265 6.82 -10.64 12.31
N GLU A 266 7.11 -9.56 11.59
CA GLU A 266 6.30 -8.34 11.67
C GLU A 266 4.86 -8.58 11.18
N GLY A 267 4.68 -9.43 10.17
CA GLY A 267 3.37 -9.88 9.72
C GLY A 267 2.61 -10.61 10.83
N ILE A 268 3.24 -11.55 11.52
CA ILE A 268 2.61 -12.27 12.64
C ILE A 268 2.16 -11.30 13.75
N LYS A 269 3.00 -10.32 14.11
CA LYS A 269 2.62 -9.27 15.07
C LYS A 269 1.36 -8.53 14.62
N LEU A 270 1.33 -8.11 13.35
CA LEU A 270 0.19 -7.41 12.77
C LEU A 270 -1.07 -8.29 12.71
N PHE A 271 -0.93 -9.58 12.40
CA PHE A 271 -2.04 -10.52 12.41
C PHE A 271 -2.69 -10.61 13.79
N VAL A 272 -1.88 -10.80 14.83
CA VAL A 272 -2.32 -10.90 16.23
C VAL A 272 -2.99 -9.59 16.67
N LEU A 273 -2.40 -8.44 16.35
CA LEU A 273 -2.97 -7.11 16.62
C LEU A 273 -4.25 -6.83 15.82
N GLY A 274 -4.42 -7.44 14.66
CA GLY A 274 -5.62 -7.31 13.82
C GLY A 274 -6.77 -8.24 14.25
N MET A 275 -6.55 -9.17 15.16
CA MET A 275 -7.63 -10.05 15.68
C MET A 275 -8.68 -9.24 16.45
N ARG A 276 -9.96 -9.51 16.16
CA ARG A 276 -11.11 -8.78 16.71
C ARG A 276 -11.31 -9.05 18.20
N LYS A 277 -11.21 -10.31 18.61
CA LYS A 277 -11.54 -10.71 20.00
C LYS A 277 -10.28 -10.74 20.84
N LEU A 278 -10.23 -9.88 21.86
CA LEU A 278 -9.12 -9.83 22.82
C LEU A 278 -8.85 -11.21 23.46
N LYS A 279 -9.90 -11.93 23.87
CA LYS A 279 -9.76 -13.29 24.44
C LYS A 279 -9.15 -14.30 23.47
N GLU A 280 -9.43 -14.18 22.17
CA GLU A 280 -8.81 -15.05 21.16
C GLU A 280 -7.36 -14.62 20.95
N ARG A 281 -7.06 -13.31 20.96
CA ARG A 281 -5.68 -12.81 20.89
C ARG A 281 -4.82 -13.33 22.05
N GLU A 282 -5.27 -13.12 23.29
CA GLU A 282 -4.57 -13.54 24.50
C GLU A 282 -4.32 -15.05 24.48
N LYS A 283 -5.36 -15.83 24.15
CA LYS A 283 -5.25 -17.29 24.04
C LYS A 283 -4.22 -17.72 22.98
N LEU A 284 -4.15 -17.04 21.84
CA LEU A 284 -3.19 -17.37 20.78
C LEU A 284 -1.76 -17.15 21.27
N VAL A 285 -1.52 -15.99 21.89
CA VAL A 285 -0.19 -15.65 22.41
C VAL A 285 0.22 -16.60 23.54
N GLU A 286 -0.69 -16.95 24.45
CA GLU A 286 -0.43 -17.94 25.50
C GLU A 286 -0.14 -19.35 24.97
N ASP A 287 -0.85 -19.78 23.93
CA ASP A 287 -0.60 -21.09 23.32
C ASP A 287 0.77 -21.11 22.61
N LEU A 288 1.16 -20.01 21.95
CA LEU A 288 2.50 -19.86 21.37
C LEU A 288 3.61 -19.76 22.45
N GLU A 289 3.34 -19.10 23.58
CA GLU A 289 4.28 -19.04 24.71
C GLU A 289 4.54 -20.45 25.29
N LYS A 290 3.50 -21.26 25.46
CA LYS A 290 3.63 -22.65 25.96
C LYS A 290 4.49 -23.53 25.08
N GLU A 291 4.50 -23.26 23.78
CA GLU A 291 5.30 -23.99 22.79
C GLU A 291 6.70 -23.40 22.61
N GLY A 292 7.04 -22.33 23.34
CA GLY A 292 8.34 -21.65 23.24
C GLY A 292 8.49 -20.82 21.96
N LEU A 293 7.38 -20.53 21.29
CA LEU A 293 7.29 -19.81 20.01
C LEU A 293 7.01 -18.32 20.17
N ALA A 294 6.68 -17.89 21.38
CA ALA A 294 6.58 -16.50 21.78
C ALA A 294 7.09 -16.30 23.22
N LEU A 295 7.48 -15.08 23.55
CA LEU A 295 7.84 -14.66 24.91
C LEU A 295 6.96 -13.48 25.32
N ILE A 296 6.29 -13.61 26.47
CA ILE A 296 5.47 -12.53 27.03
C ILE A 296 6.25 -11.84 28.15
N ASP A 297 6.66 -10.60 27.92
CA ASP A 297 7.16 -9.75 29.01
C ASP A 297 5.97 -9.11 29.73
N ARG A 298 5.56 -9.74 30.83
CA ARG A 298 4.44 -9.27 31.67
C ARG A 298 4.74 -7.95 32.39
N LYS A 299 6.00 -7.51 32.49
CA LYS A 299 6.36 -6.22 33.10
C LYS A 299 6.26 -5.07 32.11
N MET A 300 6.65 -5.32 30.86
CA MET A 300 6.61 -4.32 29.79
C MET A 300 5.34 -4.39 28.94
N GLU A 301 4.47 -5.37 29.18
CA GLU A 301 3.27 -5.66 28.39
C GLU A 301 3.60 -5.87 26.90
N THR A 302 4.77 -6.44 26.61
CA THR A 302 5.26 -6.72 25.25
C THR A 302 5.27 -8.21 24.96
N VAL A 303 5.10 -8.55 23.67
CA VAL A 303 5.17 -9.92 23.17
C VAL A 303 6.20 -9.97 22.05
N GLU A 304 7.18 -10.86 22.21
CA GLU A 304 8.13 -11.19 21.16
C GLU A 304 7.74 -12.52 20.52
N PHE A 305 7.74 -12.58 19.19
CA PHE A 305 7.42 -13.79 18.43
C PHE A 305 8.69 -14.35 17.80
N TYR A 306 8.84 -15.67 17.84
CA TYR A 306 9.95 -16.39 17.22
C TYR A 306 9.46 -17.48 16.24
N CYS A 307 8.14 -17.58 16.03
CA CYS A 307 7.48 -18.53 15.13
C CYS A 307 7.44 -18.09 13.66
N ALA A 308 7.22 -19.05 12.79
CA ALA A 308 6.77 -18.84 11.42
C ALA A 308 5.23 -18.83 11.34
N TRP A 309 4.71 -18.40 10.19
CA TRP A 309 3.28 -18.35 9.94
C TRP A 309 2.60 -19.73 10.06
N GLU A 310 3.30 -20.80 9.69
CA GLU A 310 2.82 -22.18 9.83
C GLU A 310 2.46 -22.53 11.27
N ASP A 311 3.27 -22.10 12.24
CA ASP A 311 3.02 -22.39 13.66
C ASP A 311 1.74 -21.70 14.15
N VAL A 312 1.48 -20.48 13.66
CA VAL A 312 0.26 -19.74 13.96
C VAL A 312 -0.96 -20.45 13.35
N GLN A 313 -0.84 -20.98 12.13
CA GLN A 313 -1.90 -21.76 11.51
C GLN A 313 -2.18 -23.06 12.29
N GLU A 314 -1.14 -23.77 12.71
CA GLU A 314 -1.26 -25.00 13.48
C GLU A 314 -1.97 -24.77 14.82
N ALA A 315 -1.60 -23.70 15.55
CA ALA A 315 -2.26 -23.32 16.80
C ALA A 315 -3.76 -23.06 16.61
N LEU A 316 -4.13 -22.32 15.55
CA LEU A 316 -5.52 -22.00 15.22
C LEU A 316 -6.32 -23.23 14.75
N GLU A 317 -5.73 -24.11 13.96
CA GLU A 317 -6.33 -25.39 13.60
C GLU A 317 -6.55 -26.29 14.82
N GLY A 318 -5.61 -26.28 15.77
CA GLY A 318 -5.73 -26.96 17.06
C GLY A 318 -6.92 -26.48 17.87
N TRP A 319 -7.36 -25.23 17.71
CA TRP A 319 -8.59 -24.73 18.34
C TRP A 319 -9.85 -25.26 17.68
N LYS A 320 -9.84 -25.40 16.34
CA LYS A 320 -10.97 -25.98 15.58
C LYS A 320 -11.18 -27.43 15.98
N LYS A 321 -10.10 -28.21 16.08
CA LYS A 321 -10.13 -29.62 16.52
C LYS A 321 -10.66 -29.76 17.95
N ARG A 322 -10.26 -28.89 18.88
CA ARG A 322 -10.74 -28.88 20.27
C ARG A 322 -12.23 -28.51 20.40
N ARG A 323 -12.72 -27.53 19.62
CA ARG A 323 -14.16 -27.17 19.60
C ARG A 323 -15.04 -28.30 19.07
N VAL A 324 -14.60 -29.00 18.02
CA VAL A 324 -15.35 -30.14 17.44
C VAL A 324 -15.39 -31.33 18.42
N GLY A 325 -14.33 -31.54 19.21
CA GLY A 325 -14.30 -32.55 20.28
C GLY A 325 -15.25 -32.24 21.44
N GLU A 326 -15.39 -30.97 21.82
CA GLU A 326 -16.30 -30.54 22.90
C GLU A 326 -17.78 -30.57 22.49
N GLU A 327 -18.11 -30.30 21.22
CA GLU A 327 -19.49 -30.42 20.71
C GLU A 327 -19.89 -31.88 20.44
N GLY A 328 -18.95 -32.74 20.06
CA GLY A 328 -19.17 -34.18 19.90
C GLY A 328 -19.34 -34.93 21.23
N GLY A 329 -18.77 -34.42 22.33
CA GLY A 329 -18.86 -35.00 23.67
C GLY A 329 -20.17 -34.71 24.41
N LYS A 330 -20.98 -33.75 23.96
CA LYS A 330 -22.23 -33.34 24.63
C LYS A 330 -23.50 -34.07 24.16
N ARG A 331 -23.37 -35.10 23.32
CA ARG A 331 -24.49 -36.01 22.95
C ARG A 331 -24.24 -37.45 23.39
N LYS A 332 -23.91 -37.66 24.66
CA LYS A 332 -24.19 -38.91 25.38
C LYS A 332 -24.31 -38.61 26.87
N VAL A 333 -25.49 -38.15 27.29
CA VAL A 333 -26.13 -38.55 28.55
C VAL A 333 -27.62 -38.63 28.26
#